data_AF-A0ABD0RD63-F1
#
_entry.id   AF-A0ABD0RD63-F1
#
_cell.length_a   1.000
_cell.length_b   1.000
_cell.length_c   1.000
_cell.angle_alpha   90.00
_cell.angle_beta   90.00
_cell.angle_gamma   90.00
#
_symmetry.space_group_name_H-M   'P 1'
#
loop_
_entity.id
_entity.type
_entity.pdbx_description
1 polymer ?
#
loop_
_entity_poly.entity_id
_entity_poly.type
_entity_poly.pdbx_seq_one_letter_code
_entity_poly.pdbx_strand_id
1 'polypeptide(L)' 'HTFEGFWIHPKAGKIVGALDLGGASTQISFTAKDKVKDPDSAFNLQLFGYKYELYTHSYLCYGMDQTLKKLQAYLHKVGF' A
#
# COMPACT_ATOMS: atom_id res chain seq x y z
N HIS A 1 23.51 19.05 31.83
CA HIS A 1 23.19 20.11 30.86
C HIS A 1 22.71 19.44 29.56
N THR A 2 21.41 19.59 29.29
CA THR A 2 20.61 19.41 28.05
C THR A 2 20.85 18.21 27.11
N PHE A 3 19.85 17.33 27.05
CA PHE A 3 19.46 16.55 25.87
C PHE A 3 19.12 17.50 24.71
N GLU A 4 19.79 17.38 23.57
CA GLU A 4 19.70 18.34 22.45
C GLU A 4 18.48 18.15 21.53
N GLY A 5 17.56 17.22 21.83
CA GLY A 5 16.26 17.16 21.16
C GLY A 5 16.26 16.77 19.67
N PHE A 6 17.39 16.35 19.10
CA PHE A 6 17.46 15.91 17.71
C PHE A 6 17.13 14.42 17.59
N TRP A 7 16.07 14.12 16.83
CA TRP A 7 15.82 12.76 16.35
C TRP A 7 16.97 12.32 15.46
N ILE A 8 17.69 11.28 15.86
CA ILE A 8 18.68 10.63 15.00
C ILE A 8 17.89 9.80 14.00
N HIS A 9 18.07 10.01 12.69
CA HIS A 9 17.52 9.12 11.69
C HIS A 9 18.06 7.73 12.02
N PRO A 10 17.22 6.76 12.43
CA PRO A 10 17.72 5.40 12.62
C PRO A 10 18.37 5.02 11.30
N LYS A 11 19.61 4.49 11.26
CA LYS A 11 20.19 3.96 10.02
C LYS A 11 19.09 3.10 9.38
N ALA A 12 18.48 3.61 8.31
CA ALA A 12 17.13 3.20 7.97
C ALA A 12 17.17 1.70 7.76
N GLY A 13 16.48 0.94 8.62
CA GLY A 13 16.14 -0.43 8.27
C GLY A 13 15.51 -0.36 6.88
N LYS A 14 15.90 -1.28 6.00
CA LYS A 14 15.36 -1.33 4.63
C LYS A 14 13.83 -1.21 4.71
N ILE A 15 13.27 -0.10 4.21
CA ILE A 15 11.82 0.08 4.13
C ILE A 15 11.33 -0.97 3.13
N VAL A 16 10.41 -1.82 3.58
CA VAL A 16 9.77 -2.84 2.76
C VAL A 16 8.37 -2.39 2.42
N GLY A 17 7.96 -2.60 1.18
CA GLY A 17 6.56 -2.44 0.81
C GLY A 17 5.68 -3.51 1.48
N ALA A 18 4.39 -3.24 1.50
CA ALA A 18 3.37 -4.17 1.98
C ALA A 18 2.45 -4.58 0.83
N LEU A 19 2.13 -5.87 0.79
CA LEU A 19 1.06 -6.43 -0.02
C LEU A 19 0.05 -7.05 0.94
N ASP A 20 -1.21 -6.66 0.83
CA ASP A 20 -2.30 -7.17 1.66
C ASP A 20 -3.40 -7.75 0.77
N LEU A 21 -3.88 -8.94 1.11
CA LEU A 21 -4.91 -9.67 0.38
C LEU A 21 -6.03 -10.04 1.34
N GLY A 22 -7.09 -9.23 1.34
CA GLY A 22 -8.32 -9.51 2.07
C GLY A 22 -9.35 -10.25 1.23
N GLY A 23 -10.53 -10.49 1.82
CA GLY A 23 -11.66 -11.09 1.10
C GLY A 23 -12.30 -10.14 0.08
N ALA A 24 -12.38 -8.85 0.39
CA ALA A 24 -13.06 -7.85 -0.45
C ALA A 24 -12.13 -7.06 -1.38
N SER A 25 -10.91 -6.74 -0.92
CA SER A 25 -9.93 -5.93 -1.64
C SER A 25 -8.54 -6.54 -1.54
N THR A 26 -7.62 -6.01 -2.34
CA THR A 26 -6.17 -6.18 -2.16
C THR A 26 -5.48 -4.83 -2.25
N GLN A 27 -4.40 -4.67 -1.50
CA GLN A 27 -3.70 -3.42 -1.34
C GLN A 27 -2.21 -3.60 -1.61
N ILE A 28 -1.61 -2.54 -2.11
CA ILE A 28 -0.16 -2.42 -2.33
C ILE A 28 0.29 -1.07 -1.78
N SER A 29 1.37 -1.07 -1.01
CA SER A 29 1.97 0.17 -0.48
C SER A 29 3.48 0.09 -0.47
N PHE A 30 4.17 1.10 -0.99
CA PHE A 30 5.64 1.14 -1.03
C PHE A 30 6.19 2.56 -1.23
N THR A 31 7.47 2.75 -0.94
CA THR A 31 8.21 3.96 -1.32
C THR A 31 8.63 3.87 -2.78
N ALA A 32 8.06 4.70 -3.64
CA ALA A 32 8.41 4.74 -5.05
C ALA A 32 9.82 5.35 -5.25
N LYS A 33 10.51 4.94 -6.32
CA LYS A 33 11.83 5.51 -6.68
C LYS A 33 11.70 6.94 -7.20
N ASP A 34 10.67 7.17 -8.01
CA ASP A 34 10.30 8.47 -8.56
C ASP A 34 9.03 8.98 -7.87
N LYS A 35 8.76 10.27 -8.06
CA LYS A 35 7.55 10.90 -7.53
C LYS A 35 6.29 10.18 -8.02
N VAL A 36 5.34 9.93 -7.13
CA VAL A 36 4.05 9.36 -7.49
C VAL A 36 3.31 10.32 -8.42
N LYS A 37 2.96 9.83 -9.62
CA LYS A 37 2.35 10.66 -10.68
C LYS A 37 0.87 10.96 -10.44
N ASP A 38 0.16 9.97 -9.93
CA ASP A 38 -1.26 10.08 -9.61
C ASP A 38 -1.44 10.56 -8.16
N PRO A 39 -1.97 11.78 -7.93
CA PRO A 39 -2.17 12.31 -6.58
C PRO A 39 -3.09 11.44 -5.70
N ASP A 40 -4.05 10.73 -6.28
CA ASP A 40 -4.99 9.90 -5.52
C ASP A 40 -4.33 8.63 -4.96
N SER A 41 -3.23 8.21 -5.57
CA SER A 41 -2.41 7.08 -5.13
C SER A 41 -1.18 7.52 -4.31
N ALA A 42 -1.01 8.82 -4.09
CA ALA A 42 0.10 9.38 -3.32
C ALA A 42 -0.32 9.61 -1.86
N PHE A 43 0.45 9.08 -0.92
CA PHE A 43 0.23 9.30 0.52
C PHE A 43 1.48 9.86 1.18
N ASN A 44 1.38 11.10 1.67
CA ASN A 44 2.47 11.79 2.33
C ASN A 44 2.32 11.69 3.85
N LEU A 45 3.34 11.18 4.54
CA LEU A 45 3.35 11.10 6.00
C LEU A 45 4.69 11.54 6.59
N GLN A 46 4.66 11.92 7.87
CA GLN A 46 5.86 12.25 8.64
C GLN A 46 6.01 11.28 9.82
N LEU A 47 7.10 10.52 9.85
CA LEU A 47 7.44 9.60 10.95
C LEU A 47 8.80 9.96 11.52
N PHE A 48 8.88 10.11 12.85
CA PHE A 48 10.12 10.47 13.56
C PHE A 48 10.80 11.73 13.00
N GLY A 49 10.01 12.69 12.52
CA GLY A 49 10.52 13.92 11.89
C GLY A 49 10.85 13.82 10.40
N TYR A 50 10.86 12.61 9.80
CA TYR A 50 11.17 12.38 8.39
C TYR A 50 9.92 12.26 7.54
N LYS A 51 9.95 12.90 6.36
CA LYS A 51 8.84 12.85 5.39
C LYS A 51 9.01 11.67 4.45
N TYR A 52 7.92 10.96 4.19
CA TYR A 52 7.84 9.85 3.26
C TYR A 52 6.69 10.10 2.28
N GLU A 53 6.98 9.96 0.99
CA GLU A 53 5.96 9.82 -0.04
C GLU A 53 5.80 8.33 -0.34
N LEU A 54 4.60 7.79 -0.11
CA LEU A 54 4.25 6.42 -0.43
C LEU A 54 3.34 6.40 -1.66
N TYR A 55 3.54 5.39 -2.51
CA TYR A 55 2.48 4.91 -3.37
C TYR A 55 1.59 3.99 -2.53
N THR A 56 0.28 4.19 -2.56
CA THR A 56 -0.70 3.28 -1.97
C THR A 56 -1.95 3.21 -2.84
N HIS A 57 -2.49 2.00 -3.00
CA HIS A 57 -3.76 1.81 -3.68
C HIS A 57 -4.51 0.61 -3.14
N SER A 58 -5.84 0.71 -3.14
CA SER A 58 -6.74 -0.38 -2.76
C SER A 58 -7.62 -0.78 -3.94
N TYR A 59 -7.45 -2.00 -4.43
CA TYR A 59 -8.25 -2.56 -5.51
C TYR A 59 -9.50 -3.22 -4.93
N LEU A 60 -10.59 -2.46 -4.84
CA LEU A 60 -11.87 -2.97 -4.38
C LEU A 60 -12.42 -4.05 -5.33
N CYS A 61 -13.03 -5.09 -4.76
CA CYS A 61 -13.51 -6.28 -5.46
C CYS A 61 -12.43 -7.14 -6.12
N TYR A 62 -11.15 -6.94 -5.77
CA TYR A 62 -10.04 -7.81 -6.15
C TYR A 62 -9.51 -8.62 -4.95
N GLY A 63 -10.22 -8.61 -3.82
CA GLY A 63 -9.97 -9.56 -2.74
C GLY A 63 -10.36 -10.98 -3.14
N MET A 64 -9.92 -11.95 -2.33
CA MET A 64 -10.07 -13.38 -2.61
C MET A 64 -11.54 -13.79 -2.83
N ASP A 65 -12.43 -13.43 -1.89
CA ASP A 65 -13.85 -13.82 -1.96
C ASP A 65 -14.56 -13.19 -3.16
N GLN A 66 -14.28 -11.93 -3.45
CA GLN A 66 -14.89 -11.23 -4.58
C GLN A 66 -14.37 -11.76 -5.91
N THR A 67 -13.09 -12.13 -5.98
CA THR A 67 -12.50 -12.75 -7.17
C THR A 67 -13.11 -14.13 -7.42
N LEU A 68 -13.29 -14.95 -6.38
CA LEU A 68 -13.96 -16.24 -6.50
C LEU A 68 -15.41 -16.09 -6.97
N LYS A 69 -16.17 -15.12 -6.43
CA LYS A 69 -17.53 -14.82 -6.90
C LYS A 69 -17.57 -14.38 -8.36
N LYS A 70 -16.65 -13.51 -8.77
CA LYS A 70 -16.52 -13.07 -10.18
C LYS A 70 -16.20 -14.25 -11.10
N LEU A 71 -15.28 -15.12 -10.69
CA LEU A 71 -14.92 -16.33 -11.44
C LEU A 71 -16.12 -17.27 -11.56
N GLN A 72 -16.84 -17.53 -10.46
CA GLN A 72 -18.03 -18.37 -10.49
C GLN A 72 -19.12 -17.79 -11.40
N ALA A 73 -19.37 -16.48 -11.35
CA ALA A 73 -20.32 -15.82 -12.24
C ALA A 73 -19.88 -15.91 -13.71
N TYR A 74 -18.57 -15.80 -13.97
CA TYR A 74 -18.01 -15.96 -15.30
C TYR A 74 -18.22 -17.39 -15.82
N LEU A 75 -17.89 -18.42 -15.03
CA LEU A 75 -18.03 -19.83 -15.41
C LEU A 75 -19.49 -20.18 -15.73
N HIS A 76 -20.44 -19.77 -14.89
CA HIS A 76 -21.86 -19.95 -15.18
C HIS A 76 -22.28 -19.29 -16.50
N LYS A 77 -21.73 -18.10 -16.83
CA LYS A 77 -22.04 -17.41 -18.08
C LYS A 77 -21.47 -18.11 -19.30
N VAL A 78 -20.30 -18.74 -19.17
CA VAL A 78 -19.62 -19.46 -20.28
C VAL A 78 -20.01 -20.94 -20.37
N GLY A 79 -20.96 -21.40 -19.54
CA GLY A 79 -21.53 -22.75 -19.62
C GLY A 79 -20.67 -23.84 -18.97
N PHE A 80 -19.84 -23.47 -17.99
CA PHE A 80 -19.13 -24.40 -17.10
C PHE A 80 -19.73 -24.40 -15.70
#